data_AF-T0GTP8-F1
#
_entry.id   AF-T0GTP8-F1
#
_cell.length_a   1.000
_cell.length_b   1.000
_cell.length_c   1.000
_cell.angle_alpha   90.00
_cell.angle_beta   90.00
_cell.angle_gamma   90.00
#
_symmetry.space_group_name_H-M   'P 1'
#
loop_
_entity.id
_entity.type
_entity.pdbx_description
1 polymer ?
#
loop_
_entity_poly.entity_id
_entity_poly.type
_entity_poly.pdbx_seq_one_letter_code
_entity_poly.pdbx_strand_id
1 'polypeptide(L)'
;MDIYKEISVKLNHNPILKSKVYFGMFIGLDENEEIFYETATQWCGLQIIEGKEIELRKPRPIVTKAYKEFFKSNVSIINSQEDFSLYLLIGGHAAIVSGLYFDIFGESSAGLPVTPFRHSWGGFTVVEAPKDAIKRKPSPKLRMQVLNRDHRRCKICGRSPEENIDIELHVHHIKPWSMGGLTVKNNLITLCKVCHDGLDPHFDQTLYDLTKTKLKTKEKVKKYRHHIASELKDSYGIR
;
A
#
# COMPACT_ATOMS: atom_id res chain seq x y z
N MET A 1 7.29 10.17 29.26
CA MET A 1 6.03 10.36 28.52
C MET A 1 6.25 9.78 27.12
N ASP A 2 5.25 9.15 26.52
CA ASP A 2 5.41 8.44 25.23
C ASP A 2 5.39 9.47 24.08
N ILE A 3 6.55 9.75 23.49
CA ILE A 3 6.71 10.77 22.43
C ILE A 3 5.74 10.56 21.26
N TYR A 4 5.35 9.31 20.97
CA TYR A 4 4.36 9.00 19.93
C TYR A 4 2.96 9.51 20.30
N LYS A 5 2.61 9.48 21.59
CA LYS A 5 1.35 10.03 22.10
C LYS A 5 1.34 11.55 21.96
N GLU A 6 2.44 12.23 22.25
CA GLU A 6 2.56 13.68 22.11
C GLU A 6 2.45 14.13 20.66
N ILE A 7 3.16 13.46 19.75
CA ILE A 7 3.06 13.71 18.30
C ILE A 7 1.63 13.49 17.83
N SER A 8 1.00 12.37 18.22
CA SER A 8 -0.38 12.07 17.87
C SER A 8 -1.34 13.16 18.36
N VAL A 9 -1.24 13.58 19.63
CA VAL A 9 -2.06 14.66 20.18
C VAL A 9 -1.82 15.97 19.43
N LYS A 10 -0.56 16.36 19.19
CA LYS A 10 -0.22 17.58 18.45
C LYS A 10 -0.89 17.60 17.08
N LEU A 11 -0.64 16.57 16.27
CA LEU A 11 -1.16 16.50 14.90
C LEU A 11 -2.69 16.39 14.86
N ASN A 12 -3.31 15.75 15.85
CA ASN A 12 -4.77 15.69 15.93
C ASN A 12 -5.41 17.06 16.13
N HIS A 13 -4.77 17.90 16.96
CA HIS A 13 -5.27 19.22 17.34
C HIS A 13 -4.82 20.34 16.40
N ASN A 14 -4.00 20.03 15.40
CA ASN A 14 -3.67 20.98 14.34
C ASN A 14 -4.95 21.56 13.71
N PRO A 15 -4.98 22.86 13.40
CA PRO A 15 -6.17 23.52 12.89
C PRO A 15 -6.51 23.04 11.48
N ILE A 16 -7.81 22.88 11.22
CA ILE A 16 -8.32 22.67 9.85
C ILE A 16 -8.43 24.04 9.18
N LEU A 17 -7.60 24.29 8.16
CA LEU A 17 -7.53 25.57 7.46
C LEU A 17 -8.69 25.70 6.47
N LYS A 18 -9.59 26.67 6.70
CA LYS A 18 -10.83 26.84 5.91
C LYS A 18 -10.60 27.08 4.41
N SER A 19 -9.49 27.70 4.03
CA SER A 19 -9.15 28.03 2.64
C SER A 19 -8.39 26.91 1.92
N LYS A 20 -8.18 25.77 2.57
CA LYS A 20 -7.40 24.66 2.02
C LYS A 20 -8.29 23.46 1.74
N VAL A 21 -7.95 22.75 0.67
CA VAL A 21 -8.51 21.45 0.33
C VAL A 21 -7.64 20.37 0.98
N TYR A 22 -8.28 19.35 1.55
CA TYR A 22 -7.60 18.22 2.16
C TYR A 22 -7.91 16.94 1.41
N PHE A 23 -6.91 16.06 1.33
CA PHE A 23 -7.06 14.66 0.95
C PHE A 23 -6.93 13.77 2.18
N GLY A 24 -7.73 12.70 2.21
CA GLY A 24 -7.59 11.67 3.23
C GLY A 24 -6.44 10.75 2.85
N MET A 25 -5.57 10.44 3.80
CA MET A 25 -4.41 9.58 3.61
C MET A 25 -4.31 8.58 4.77
N PHE A 26 -3.73 7.42 4.50
CA PHE A 26 -3.33 6.46 5.52
C PHE A 26 -1.90 6.00 5.24
N ILE A 27 -1.07 5.89 6.27
CA ILE A 27 0.22 5.19 6.21
C ILE A 27 0.20 4.08 7.25
N GLY A 28 0.53 2.87 6.82
CA GLY A 28 0.63 1.73 7.70
C GLY A 28 1.68 0.74 7.23
N LEU A 29 1.77 -0.36 7.97
CA LEU A 29 2.53 -1.53 7.56
C LEU A 29 1.54 -2.58 7.08
N ASP A 30 1.82 -3.16 5.92
CA ASP A 30 1.12 -4.36 5.52
C ASP A 30 1.63 -5.54 6.37
N GLU A 31 1.02 -6.70 6.19
CA GLU A 31 1.41 -7.95 6.85
C GLU A 31 2.86 -8.39 6.56
N ASN A 32 3.51 -7.83 5.54
CA ASN A 32 4.90 -8.10 5.19
C ASN A 32 5.88 -7.09 5.81
N GLU A 33 5.40 -6.24 6.73
CA GLU A 33 6.16 -5.12 7.29
C GLU A 33 6.59 -4.10 6.22
N GLU A 34 5.97 -4.11 5.03
CA GLU A 34 6.22 -3.10 4.00
C GLU A 34 5.33 -1.88 4.27
N ILE A 35 5.93 -0.69 4.25
CA ILE A 35 5.19 0.56 4.35
C ILE A 35 4.31 0.68 3.12
N PHE A 36 3.02 0.92 3.34
CA PHE A 36 2.08 1.28 2.29
C PHE A 36 1.39 2.58 2.63
N TYR A 37 0.92 3.26 1.59
CA TYR A 37 0.07 4.42 1.72
C TYR A 37 -1.22 4.23 0.94
N GLU A 38 -2.30 4.81 1.46
CA GLU A 38 -3.60 4.88 0.79
C GLU A 38 -4.10 6.32 0.78
N THR A 39 -4.95 6.64 -0.20
CA THR A 39 -5.60 7.93 -0.30
C THR A 39 -7.06 7.76 -0.70
N ALA A 40 -7.92 8.66 -0.25
CA ALA A 40 -9.30 8.70 -0.74
C ALA A 40 -9.28 9.08 -2.23
N THR A 41 -9.88 8.24 -3.09
CA THR A 41 -9.87 8.45 -4.55
C THR A 41 -11.27 8.58 -5.13
N GLN A 42 -11.36 9.21 -6.31
CA GLN A 42 -12.55 9.24 -7.17
C GLN A 42 -12.26 8.61 -8.53
N TRP A 43 -13.29 8.01 -9.12
CA TRP A 43 -13.26 7.53 -10.50
C TRP A 43 -13.06 8.69 -11.48
N CYS A 44 -12.22 8.49 -12.50
CA CYS A 44 -11.87 9.51 -13.49
C CYS A 44 -12.05 9.05 -14.94
N GLY A 45 -12.24 7.76 -15.19
CA GLY A 45 -12.34 7.23 -16.54
C GLY A 45 -11.93 5.78 -16.64
N LEU A 46 -11.98 5.28 -17.88
CA LEU A 46 -11.39 4.02 -18.29
C LEU A 46 -10.30 4.32 -19.31
N GLN A 47 -9.19 3.61 -19.22
CA GLN A 47 -8.16 3.58 -20.26
C GLN A 47 -8.09 2.18 -20.86
N ILE A 48 -8.12 2.09 -22.19
CA ILE A 48 -7.91 0.83 -22.88
C ILE A 48 -6.41 0.60 -23.00
N ILE A 49 -5.91 -0.47 -22.39
CA ILE A 49 -4.51 -0.89 -22.47
C ILE A 49 -4.46 -2.35 -22.89
N GLU A 50 -3.76 -2.65 -23.98
CA GLU A 50 -3.73 -3.99 -24.60
C GLU A 50 -5.14 -4.58 -24.81
N GLY A 51 -6.12 -3.75 -25.19
CA GLY A 51 -7.50 -4.16 -25.42
C GLY A 51 -8.33 -4.43 -24.15
N LYS A 52 -7.86 -3.98 -22.98
CA LYS A 52 -8.57 -4.13 -21.70
C LYS A 52 -8.87 -2.79 -21.05
N GLU A 53 -10.08 -2.66 -20.53
CA GLU A 53 -10.50 -1.49 -19.76
C GLU A 53 -9.86 -1.52 -18.37
N ILE A 54 -9.05 -0.50 -18.09
CA ILE A 54 -8.41 -0.27 -16.80
C ILE A 54 -9.04 0.97 -16.17
N GLU A 55 -9.50 0.83 -14.93
CA GLU A 55 -10.07 1.95 -14.17
C GLU A 55 -8.99 2.97 -13.79
N LEU A 56 -9.26 4.24 -14.11
CA LEU A 56 -8.43 5.36 -13.70
C LEU A 56 -9.05 6.09 -12.51
N ARG A 57 -8.24 6.38 -11.50
CA ARG A 57 -8.66 7.15 -10.33
C ARG A 57 -7.66 8.22 -9.95
N LYS A 58 -8.12 9.28 -9.30
CA LYS A 58 -7.26 10.32 -8.73
C LYS A 58 -7.64 10.62 -7.28
N PRO A 59 -6.71 11.18 -6.48
CA PRO A 59 -7.03 11.64 -5.13
C PRO A 59 -8.23 12.58 -5.16
N ARG A 60 -9.14 12.44 -4.21
CA ARG A 60 -10.33 13.30 -4.10
C ARG A 60 -10.30 14.12 -2.81
N PRO A 61 -10.85 15.35 -2.83
CA PRO A 61 -11.14 16.10 -1.63
C PRO A 61 -11.98 15.30 -0.62
N ILE A 62 -11.70 15.53 0.66
CA ILE A 62 -12.53 15.05 1.78
C ILE A 62 -13.15 16.24 2.52
N VAL A 63 -14.30 15.99 3.15
CA VAL A 63 -14.82 16.89 4.18
C VAL A 63 -14.11 16.55 5.48
N THR A 64 -13.07 17.31 5.83
CA THR A 64 -12.15 16.97 6.93
C THR A 64 -12.86 16.71 8.26
N LYS A 65 -13.89 17.49 8.60
CA LYS A 65 -14.68 17.29 9.83
C LYS A 65 -15.40 15.94 9.85
N ALA A 66 -16.12 15.60 8.78
CA ALA A 66 -16.80 14.32 8.64
C ALA A 66 -15.81 13.15 8.62
N TYR A 67 -14.64 13.34 8.01
CA TYR A 67 -13.56 12.34 8.01
C TYR A 67 -13.01 12.10 9.43
N LYS A 68 -12.77 13.15 10.22
CA LYS A 68 -12.40 13.02 11.65
C LYS A 68 -13.47 12.27 12.42
N GLU A 69 -14.74 12.64 12.25
CA GLU A 69 -15.86 12.02 12.95
C GLU A 69 -15.99 10.52 12.62
N PHE A 70 -15.87 10.17 11.34
CA PHE A 70 -15.89 8.78 10.87
C PHE A 70 -14.84 7.91 11.57
N PHE A 71 -13.60 8.40 11.71
CA PHE A 71 -12.52 7.71 12.41
C PHE A 71 -12.47 7.98 13.92
N LYS A 72 -13.55 8.51 14.51
CA LYS A 72 -13.66 8.82 15.95
C LYS A 72 -12.50 9.67 16.47
N SER A 73 -12.19 10.73 15.73
CA SER A 73 -11.13 11.71 15.96
C SER A 73 -9.69 11.21 15.79
N ASN A 74 -9.39 9.94 15.49
CA ASN A 74 -8.02 9.45 15.29
C ASN A 74 -7.41 9.82 13.92
N VAL A 75 -7.44 11.10 13.57
CA VAL A 75 -6.93 11.62 12.29
C VAL A 75 -5.96 12.78 12.54
N SER A 76 -4.74 12.63 12.06
CA SER A 76 -3.70 13.67 12.05
C SER A 76 -4.01 14.74 11.00
N ILE A 77 -3.96 16.02 11.35
CA ILE A 77 -4.13 17.14 10.41
C ILE A 77 -2.74 17.64 10.00
N ILE A 78 -2.43 17.50 8.71
CA ILE A 78 -1.10 17.76 8.14
C ILE A 78 -1.18 19.01 7.27
N ASN A 79 -0.63 20.12 7.77
CA ASN A 79 -0.67 21.42 7.12
C ASN A 79 0.68 21.84 6.52
N SER A 80 1.78 21.25 6.98
CA SER A 80 3.14 21.58 6.54
C SER A 80 4.04 20.36 6.39
N GLN A 81 5.23 20.57 5.82
CA GLN A 81 6.26 19.54 5.69
C GLN A 81 6.70 19.01 7.07
N GLU A 82 6.76 19.86 8.09
CA GLU A 82 7.10 19.48 9.46
C GLU A 82 6.04 18.57 10.06
N ASP A 83 4.75 18.87 9.85
CA ASP A 83 3.66 17.99 10.28
C ASP A 83 3.78 16.62 9.60
N PHE A 84 4.13 16.60 8.30
CA PHE A 84 4.28 15.36 7.54
C PHE A 84 5.47 14.53 8.07
N SER A 85 6.61 15.16 8.34
CA SER A 85 7.78 14.50 8.94
C SER A 85 7.43 13.87 10.29
N LEU A 86 6.68 14.57 11.13
CA LEU A 86 6.20 14.02 12.41
C LEU A 86 5.21 12.88 12.21
N TYR A 87 4.33 13.00 11.22
CA TYR A 87 3.35 11.98 10.87
C TYR A 87 4.00 10.67 10.40
N LEU A 88 5.12 10.72 9.67
CA LEU A 88 5.86 9.52 9.25
C LEU A 88 6.31 8.64 10.44
N LEU A 89 6.46 9.22 11.63
CA LEU A 89 6.87 8.51 12.84
C LEU A 89 5.72 7.72 13.48
N ILE A 90 4.47 8.17 13.29
CA ILE A 90 3.27 7.61 13.93
C ILE A 90 2.36 6.84 12.96
N GLY A 91 2.37 7.19 11.67
CA GLY A 91 1.45 6.65 10.67
C GLY A 91 -0.04 6.87 11.04
N GLY A 92 -0.89 5.97 10.57
CA GLY A 92 -2.34 5.99 10.81
C GLY A 92 -3.11 6.84 9.81
N HIS A 93 -4.31 7.29 10.18
CA HIS A 93 -5.13 8.15 9.32
C HIS A 93 -4.70 9.62 9.41
N ALA A 94 -4.69 10.30 8.27
CA ALA A 94 -4.38 11.71 8.16
C ALA A 94 -5.30 12.45 7.17
N ALA A 95 -5.48 13.74 7.40
CA ALA A 95 -5.97 14.69 6.42
C ALA A 95 -4.83 15.64 6.07
N ILE A 96 -4.37 15.60 4.82
CA ILE A 96 -3.23 16.38 4.33
C ILE A 96 -3.68 17.44 3.34
N VAL A 97 -3.13 18.65 3.45
CA VAL A 97 -3.38 19.73 2.48
C VAL A 97 -2.99 19.28 1.08
N SER A 98 -3.87 19.45 0.11
CA SER A 98 -3.72 18.91 -1.24
C SER A 98 -2.46 19.39 -1.98
N GLY A 99 -2.05 20.64 -1.77
CA GLY A 99 -0.79 21.17 -2.33
C GLY A 99 0.41 20.36 -1.86
N LEU A 100 0.56 20.22 -0.53
CA LEU A 100 1.62 19.41 0.07
C LEU A 100 1.55 17.94 -0.37
N TYR A 101 0.35 17.38 -0.52
CA TYR A 101 0.19 16.03 -1.07
C TYR A 101 0.84 15.91 -2.47
N PHE A 102 0.58 16.87 -3.36
CA PHE A 102 1.16 16.83 -4.70
C PHE A 102 2.66 17.11 -4.71
N ASP A 103 3.16 17.93 -3.79
CA ASP A 103 4.60 18.15 -3.63
C ASP A 103 5.34 16.85 -3.24
N ILE A 104 4.71 16.02 -2.40
CA ILE A 104 5.28 14.76 -1.90
C ILE A 104 5.10 13.61 -2.90
N PHE A 105 3.89 13.43 -3.42
CA PHE A 105 3.51 12.24 -4.20
C PHE A 105 3.46 12.50 -5.71
N GLY A 106 3.68 13.73 -6.14
CA GLY A 106 3.55 14.17 -7.52
C GLY A 106 2.10 14.45 -7.93
N GLU A 107 1.93 15.37 -8.88
CA GLU A 107 0.64 15.64 -9.51
C GLU A 107 0.31 14.55 -10.53
N SER A 108 -0.90 14.00 -10.46
CA SER A 108 -1.42 13.12 -11.51
C SER A 108 -2.66 13.75 -12.12
N SER A 109 -2.44 14.60 -13.13
CA SER A 109 -3.49 15.20 -13.94
C SER A 109 -4.26 14.15 -14.77
N ALA A 110 -3.66 13.01 -15.07
CA ALA A 110 -4.21 11.98 -15.95
C ALA A 110 -5.02 10.87 -15.24
N GLY A 111 -5.08 10.85 -13.90
CA GLY A 111 -5.59 9.70 -13.16
C GLY A 111 -4.60 8.53 -13.24
N LEU A 112 -4.55 7.73 -12.18
CA LEU A 112 -3.63 6.60 -12.05
C LEU A 112 -4.41 5.30 -12.21
N PRO A 113 -3.86 4.29 -12.93
CA PRO A 113 -4.43 2.97 -12.93
C PRO A 113 -4.33 2.41 -11.52
N VAL A 114 -5.43 1.85 -11.05
CA VAL A 114 -5.52 1.30 -9.70
C VAL A 114 -5.83 -0.18 -9.77
N THR A 115 -5.21 -0.97 -8.90
CA THR A 115 -5.68 -2.34 -8.69
C THR A 115 -6.89 -2.32 -7.77
N PRO A 116 -7.95 -3.09 -8.06
CA PRO A 116 -8.91 -3.41 -7.03
C PRO A 116 -8.18 -4.24 -5.97
N PHE A 117 -8.29 -3.79 -4.73
CA PHE A 117 -7.93 -4.50 -3.51
C PHE A 117 -6.45 -4.62 -3.17
N ARG A 118 -6.13 -4.22 -1.93
CA ARG A 118 -5.17 -4.97 -1.14
C ARG A 118 -5.55 -5.14 0.31
N HIS A 119 -6.23 -4.20 0.96
CA HIS A 119 -6.47 -4.30 2.40
C HIS A 119 -7.89 -3.84 2.76
N SER A 120 -8.50 -4.48 3.75
CA SER A 120 -9.89 -4.28 4.16
C SER A 120 -10.30 -2.80 4.29
N TRP A 121 -11.54 -2.50 3.87
CA TRP A 121 -12.20 -1.18 3.77
C TRP A 121 -11.91 -0.35 2.50
N GLY A 122 -12.25 -0.90 1.33
CA GLY A 122 -12.79 -0.12 0.20
C GLY A 122 -11.88 0.95 -0.44
N GLY A 123 -10.56 0.82 -0.33
CA GLY A 123 -9.59 1.75 -0.90
C GLY A 123 -9.00 1.29 -2.24
N PHE A 124 -8.42 2.24 -2.97
CA PHE A 124 -7.63 1.99 -4.17
C PHE A 124 -6.18 2.42 -3.92
N THR A 125 -5.22 1.56 -4.26
CA THR A 125 -3.78 1.88 -4.12
C THR A 125 -3.25 2.49 -5.41
N VAL A 126 -2.54 3.60 -5.28
CA VAL A 126 -1.79 4.21 -6.39
C VAL A 126 -0.63 3.29 -6.75
N VAL A 127 -0.52 2.94 -8.02
CA VAL A 127 0.59 2.10 -8.50
C VAL A 127 1.81 2.98 -8.72
N GLU A 128 2.88 2.75 -7.94
CA GLU A 128 4.14 3.53 -7.98
C GLU A 128 4.84 3.51 -9.35
N ALA A 129 4.61 2.47 -10.16
CA ALA A 129 5.15 2.32 -11.51
C ALA A 129 4.03 1.97 -12.52
N PRO A 130 3.17 2.94 -12.88
CA PRO A 130 1.97 2.67 -13.66
C PRO A 130 2.30 2.10 -15.05
N LYS A 131 3.42 2.50 -15.66
CA LYS A 131 3.86 2.00 -16.98
C LYS A 131 4.21 0.52 -17.02
N ASP A 132 4.72 -0.04 -15.92
CA ASP A 132 5.08 -1.46 -15.87
C ASP A 132 3.92 -2.32 -15.40
N ALA A 133 3.06 -1.76 -14.54
CA ALA A 133 1.86 -2.42 -14.05
C ALA A 133 0.82 -2.70 -15.13
N ILE A 134 0.82 -1.91 -16.20
CA ILE A 134 -0.10 -2.05 -17.33
C ILE A 134 0.43 -2.98 -18.44
N LYS A 135 1.56 -3.65 -18.24
CA LYS A 135 2.05 -4.69 -19.16
C LYS A 135 1.64 -6.06 -18.64
N ARG A 136 1.11 -6.94 -19.48
CA ARG A 136 0.73 -8.31 -19.05
C ARG A 136 1.91 -9.09 -18.44
N LYS A 137 3.09 -8.99 -19.04
CA LYS A 137 4.26 -9.76 -18.60
C LYS A 137 5.04 -8.99 -17.52
N PRO A 138 5.29 -9.57 -16.34
CA PRO A 138 6.12 -8.91 -15.34
C PRO A 138 7.55 -8.73 -15.84
N SER A 139 8.19 -7.62 -15.46
CA SER A 139 9.60 -7.41 -15.71
C SER A 139 10.44 -8.48 -14.98
N PRO A 140 11.66 -8.80 -15.45
CA PRO A 140 12.55 -9.73 -14.74
C PRO A 140 12.78 -9.34 -13.27
N LYS A 141 12.92 -8.04 -13.00
CA LYS A 141 13.07 -7.50 -11.63
C LYS A 141 11.83 -7.82 -10.78
N LEU A 142 10.63 -7.52 -11.27
CA LEU A 142 9.39 -7.78 -10.54
C LEU A 142 9.17 -9.29 -10.32
N ARG A 143 9.45 -10.11 -11.33
CA ARG A 143 9.42 -11.57 -11.22
C ARG A 143 10.31 -12.06 -10.08
N MET A 144 11.55 -11.58 -10.01
CA MET A 144 12.48 -11.96 -8.94
C MET A 144 12.03 -11.47 -7.55
N GLN A 145 11.42 -10.28 -7.46
CA GLN A 145 10.87 -9.79 -6.19
C GLN A 145 9.74 -10.69 -5.67
N VAL A 146 8.85 -11.16 -6.54
CA VAL A 146 7.77 -12.08 -6.18
C VAL A 146 8.32 -13.44 -5.75
N LEU A 147 9.25 -14.01 -6.53
CA LEU A 147 9.90 -15.29 -6.17
C LEU A 147 10.63 -15.21 -4.83
N ASN A 148 11.33 -14.10 -4.55
CA ASN A 148 12.03 -13.91 -3.28
C ASN A 148 11.05 -13.74 -2.10
N ARG A 149 9.98 -12.95 -2.27
CA ARG A 149 8.91 -12.81 -1.25
C ARG A 149 8.33 -14.17 -0.88
N ASP A 150 8.10 -15.01 -1.88
CA ASP A 150 7.48 -16.31 -1.71
C ASP A 150 8.48 -17.42 -1.34
N HIS A 151 9.70 -17.04 -0.93
CA HIS A 151 10.79 -17.96 -0.56
C HIS A 151 11.07 -19.03 -1.62
N ARG A 152 10.86 -18.70 -2.91
CA ARG A 152 11.02 -19.60 -4.06
C ARG A 152 10.30 -20.92 -3.87
N ARG A 153 9.09 -20.85 -3.30
CA ARG A 153 8.20 -21.97 -3.05
C ARG A 153 6.84 -21.71 -3.65
N CYS A 154 6.18 -22.77 -4.11
CA CYS A 154 4.78 -22.68 -4.45
C CYS A 154 3.98 -22.29 -3.20
N LYS A 155 3.19 -21.23 -3.29
CA LYS A 155 2.42 -20.73 -2.16
C LYS A 155 1.20 -21.58 -1.79
N ILE A 156 0.78 -22.48 -2.68
CA ILE A 156 -0.29 -23.45 -2.43
C ILE A 156 0.27 -24.73 -1.79
N CYS A 157 1.21 -25.41 -2.45
CA CYS A 157 1.68 -26.74 -2.01
C CYS A 157 3.02 -26.74 -1.26
N GLY A 158 3.73 -25.61 -1.19
CA GLY A 158 4.99 -25.46 -0.45
C GLY A 158 6.25 -25.99 -1.13
N ARG A 159 6.11 -26.76 -2.23
CA ARG A 159 7.26 -27.35 -2.93
C ARG A 159 8.17 -26.30 -3.61
N SER A 160 9.46 -26.60 -3.71
CA SER A 160 10.49 -25.75 -4.35
C SER A 160 11.40 -26.53 -5.31
N PRO A 161 12.02 -25.85 -6.29
CA PRO A 161 13.10 -26.42 -7.12
C PRO A 161 14.35 -26.85 -6.34
N GLU A 162 14.52 -26.36 -5.11
CA GLU A 162 15.63 -26.76 -4.23
C GLU A 162 15.45 -28.19 -3.69
N GLU A 163 14.20 -28.59 -3.42
CA GLU A 163 13.86 -29.89 -2.85
C GLU A 163 13.32 -30.89 -3.90
N ASN A 164 12.98 -30.41 -5.09
CA ASN A 164 12.28 -31.18 -6.12
C ASN A 164 12.85 -30.85 -7.50
N ILE A 165 13.44 -31.83 -8.18
CA ILE A 165 14.17 -31.65 -9.45
C ILE A 165 13.21 -31.34 -10.62
N ASP A 166 11.94 -31.71 -10.49
CA ASP A 166 10.90 -31.64 -11.53
C ASP A 166 10.00 -30.40 -11.43
N ILE A 167 10.32 -29.44 -10.55
CA ILE A 167 9.45 -28.29 -10.30
C ILE A 167 9.88 -27.05 -11.05
N GLU A 168 8.96 -26.56 -11.89
CA GLU A 168 9.01 -25.22 -12.45
C GLU A 168 8.07 -24.27 -11.66
N LEU A 169 8.59 -23.09 -11.30
CA LEU A 169 7.83 -22.03 -10.64
C LEU A 169 7.42 -20.92 -11.62
N HIS A 170 6.13 -20.60 -11.58
CA HIS A 170 5.50 -19.54 -12.35
C HIS A 170 5.06 -18.40 -11.44
N VAL A 171 5.04 -17.20 -12.00
CA VAL A 171 4.46 -16.03 -11.32
C VAL A 171 3.09 -15.81 -11.94
N HIS A 172 2.07 -16.01 -11.13
CA HIS A 172 0.66 -16.01 -11.50
C HIS A 172 -0.01 -14.70 -11.07
N HIS A 173 -0.88 -14.15 -11.91
CA HIS A 173 -1.74 -13.02 -11.55
C HIS A 173 -2.94 -13.53 -10.75
N ILE A 174 -3.00 -13.20 -9.45
CA ILE A 174 -4.10 -13.58 -8.56
C ILE A 174 -5.42 -13.12 -9.16
N LYS A 175 -5.62 -11.81 -9.36
CA LYS A 175 -6.66 -11.31 -10.27
C LYS A 175 -6.12 -11.42 -11.70
N PRO A 176 -6.72 -12.23 -12.59
CA PRO A 176 -6.20 -12.44 -13.93
C PRO A 176 -6.08 -11.15 -14.74
N TRP A 177 -5.07 -11.10 -15.60
CA TRP A 177 -4.92 -10.02 -16.58
C TRP A 177 -6.18 -9.83 -17.45
N SER A 178 -6.81 -10.94 -17.85
CA SER A 178 -8.05 -10.93 -18.65
C SER A 178 -9.22 -10.22 -17.95
N MET A 179 -9.19 -10.12 -16.63
CA MET A 179 -10.17 -9.45 -15.77
C MET A 179 -9.71 -8.06 -15.30
N GLY A 180 -8.64 -7.50 -15.88
CA GLY A 180 -8.09 -6.19 -15.50
C GLY A 180 -7.29 -6.24 -14.19
N GLY A 181 -6.58 -7.33 -13.91
CA GLY A 181 -5.59 -7.38 -12.83
C GLY A 181 -4.24 -6.83 -13.30
N LEU A 182 -3.71 -5.82 -12.59
CA LEU A 182 -2.43 -5.22 -12.96
C LEU A 182 -1.24 -6.12 -12.60
N THR A 183 -0.13 -5.92 -13.29
CA THR A 183 1.13 -6.63 -13.08
C THR A 183 1.95 -5.93 -11.99
N VAL A 184 1.47 -6.07 -10.75
CA VAL A 184 2.10 -5.50 -9.56
C VAL A 184 2.41 -6.60 -8.56
N LYS A 185 3.45 -6.43 -7.73
CA LYS A 185 3.92 -7.45 -6.77
C LYS A 185 2.78 -8.09 -5.96
N ASN A 186 1.80 -7.28 -5.59
CA ASN A 186 0.68 -7.67 -4.72
C ASN A 186 -0.43 -8.45 -5.43
N ASN A 187 -0.51 -8.33 -6.75
CA ASN A 187 -1.39 -9.13 -7.58
C ASN A 187 -0.67 -10.36 -8.15
N LEU A 188 0.58 -10.58 -7.79
CA LEU A 188 1.41 -11.67 -8.29
C LEU A 188 1.74 -12.66 -7.16
N ILE A 189 1.68 -13.96 -7.46
CA ILE A 189 1.99 -15.05 -6.54
C ILE A 189 2.80 -16.15 -7.22
N THR A 190 3.69 -16.80 -6.48
CA THR A 190 4.50 -17.93 -6.96
C THR A 190 3.74 -19.25 -6.85
N LEU A 191 3.49 -19.92 -7.98
CA LEU A 191 2.85 -21.24 -8.05
C LEU A 191 3.75 -22.23 -8.82
N CYS A 192 3.72 -23.51 -8.46
CA CYS A 192 4.29 -24.54 -9.34
C CYS A 192 3.37 -24.80 -10.52
N LYS A 193 3.89 -25.40 -11.60
CA LYS A 193 3.11 -25.73 -12.80
C LYS A 193 1.81 -26.49 -12.49
N VAL A 194 1.86 -27.50 -11.63
CA VAL A 194 0.69 -28.31 -11.25
C VAL A 194 -0.39 -27.47 -10.58
N CYS A 195 -0.03 -26.65 -9.59
CA CYS A 195 -0.99 -25.78 -8.90
C CYS A 195 -1.48 -24.63 -9.79
N HIS A 196 -0.64 -24.14 -10.70
CA HIS A 196 -1.00 -23.11 -11.68
C HIS A 196 -2.06 -23.64 -12.66
N ASP A 197 -1.80 -24.79 -13.27
CA ASP A 197 -2.66 -25.37 -14.31
C ASP A 197 -3.95 -25.98 -13.71
N GLY A 198 -3.92 -26.38 -12.43
CA GLY A 198 -5.09 -26.89 -11.70
C GLY A 198 -5.97 -25.82 -11.04
N LEU A 199 -5.63 -24.52 -11.16
CA LEU A 199 -6.44 -23.44 -10.61
C LEU A 199 -7.64 -23.18 -11.54
N ASP A 200 -8.81 -23.71 -11.19
CA ASP A 200 -10.07 -23.56 -11.94
C ASP A 200 -11.23 -23.09 -11.02
N PRO A 201 -11.84 -21.92 -11.26
CA PRO A 201 -11.46 -20.93 -12.28
C PRO A 201 -10.03 -20.43 -12.04
N HIS A 202 -9.39 -19.90 -13.08
CA HIS A 202 -8.00 -19.37 -13.01
C HIS A 202 -7.87 -18.08 -12.16
N PHE A 203 -8.75 -17.91 -11.19
CA PHE A 203 -8.89 -16.83 -10.22
C PHE A 203 -9.35 -17.42 -8.89
N ASP A 204 -8.56 -17.22 -7.84
CA ASP A 204 -8.97 -17.52 -6.46
C ASP A 204 -8.55 -16.36 -5.55
N GLN A 205 -9.53 -15.69 -4.97
CA GLN A 205 -9.31 -14.54 -4.10
C GLN A 205 -8.57 -14.91 -2.81
N THR A 206 -8.68 -16.15 -2.33
CA THR A 206 -7.97 -16.60 -1.12
C THR A 206 -6.46 -16.66 -1.32
N LEU A 207 -5.96 -16.68 -2.56
CA LEU A 207 -4.52 -16.62 -2.84
C LEU A 207 -3.87 -15.32 -2.33
N TYR A 208 -4.63 -14.23 -2.20
CA TYR A 208 -4.14 -13.03 -1.54
C TYR A 208 -3.71 -13.33 -0.08
N ASP A 209 -4.40 -14.23 0.62
CA ASP A 209 -4.06 -14.64 1.99
C ASP A 209 -2.76 -15.45 2.07
N LEU A 210 -2.33 -16.05 0.96
CA LEU A 210 -1.08 -16.80 0.89
C LEU A 210 0.12 -15.88 0.61
N THR A 211 -0.09 -14.70 0.03
CA THR A 211 0.97 -13.69 -0.16
C THR A 211 1.43 -13.04 1.15
N LYS A 212 0.72 -13.34 2.26
CA LYS A 212 0.96 -12.76 3.57
C LYS A 212 2.13 -13.46 4.27
N THR A 213 3.10 -12.69 4.76
CA THR A 213 4.21 -13.24 5.56
C THR A 213 3.76 -13.36 7.02
N LYS A 214 3.78 -14.56 7.60
CA LYS A 214 3.51 -14.74 9.05
C LYS A 214 4.79 -14.41 9.84
N LEU A 215 4.91 -13.22 10.44
CA LEU A 215 6.02 -12.89 11.36
C LEU A 215 5.56 -12.24 12.68
N LYS A 216 6.28 -12.57 13.77
CA LYS A 216 5.98 -12.20 15.17
C LYS A 216 6.23 -10.70 15.42
N THR A 217 5.15 -9.92 15.33
CA THR A 217 5.11 -8.45 15.21
C THR A 217 5.53 -7.65 16.45
N LYS A 218 5.43 -8.21 17.67
CA LYS A 218 5.53 -7.41 18.91
C LYS A 218 6.95 -6.99 19.29
N GLU A 219 7.97 -7.80 19.01
CA GLU A 219 9.35 -7.53 19.47
C GLU A 219 10.09 -6.53 18.57
N LYS A 220 9.88 -6.57 17.25
CA LYS A 220 10.53 -5.65 16.30
C LYS A 220 10.01 -4.21 16.41
N VAL A 221 8.69 -4.03 16.52
CA VAL A 221 8.06 -2.70 16.67
C VAL A 221 8.57 -1.98 17.93
N LYS A 222 8.80 -2.72 19.02
CA LYS A 222 9.36 -2.18 20.26
C LYS A 222 10.78 -1.64 20.08
N LYS A 223 11.62 -2.34 19.29
CA LYS A 223 13.01 -1.95 19.04
C LYS A 223 13.13 -0.74 18.11
N TYR A 224 12.33 -0.68 17.05
CA TYR A 224 12.26 0.48 16.14
C TYR A 224 11.80 1.75 16.86
N ARG A 225 10.72 1.63 17.66
CA ARG A 225 10.19 2.76 18.44
C ARG A 225 11.19 3.32 19.45
N HIS A 226 12.02 2.47 20.04
CA HIS A 226 13.05 2.90 20.99
C HIS A 226 14.15 3.73 20.32
N HIS A 227 14.62 3.32 19.13
CA HIS A 227 15.69 3.99 18.41
C HIS A 227 15.29 5.38 17.89
N ILE A 228 14.09 5.49 17.32
CA ILE A 228 13.55 6.76 16.82
C ILE A 228 13.30 7.75 17.98
N ALA A 229 12.78 7.26 19.12
CA ALA A 229 12.56 8.10 20.29
C ALA A 229 13.86 8.68 20.89
N SER A 230 15.00 7.99 20.77
CA SER A 230 16.30 8.55 21.18
C SER A 230 16.76 9.67 20.25
N GLU A 231 16.68 9.49 18.92
CA GLU A 231 17.18 10.49 17.95
C GLU A 231 16.34 11.78 17.90
N LEU A 232 15.02 11.68 18.11
CA LEU A 232 14.12 12.83 18.10
C LEU A 232 14.29 13.75 19.32
N LYS A 233 14.65 13.18 20.47
CA LYS A 233 14.97 13.97 21.68
C LYS A 233 16.18 14.86 21.45
N ASP A 234 17.17 14.34 20.74
CA ASP A 234 18.41 15.04 20.46
C ASP A 234 18.23 16.12 19.37
N SER A 235 17.30 15.90 18.41
CA SER A 235 17.15 16.79 17.24
C SER A 235 16.05 17.86 17.37
N TYR A 236 14.98 17.62 18.14
CA TYR A 236 13.80 18.51 18.16
C TYR A 236 13.41 19.04 19.55
N GLY A 237 14.16 18.75 20.61
CA GLY A 237 13.93 19.31 21.95
C GLY A 237 12.58 18.93 22.58
N ILE A 238 11.91 17.90 22.06
CA ILE A 238 10.65 17.37 22.57
C ILE A 238 10.97 16.54 23.83
N ARG A 239 10.50 16.99 25.00
CA ARG A 239 10.79 16.38 26.32
C ARG A 239 9.83 15.24 26.66
#